data_AF-A0A365Z7F0-F1
#
_entry.id   AF-A0A365Z7F0-F1
#
_cell.length_a   1.000
_cell.length_b   1.000
_cell.length_c   1.000
_cell.angle_alpha   90.00
_cell.angle_beta   90.00
_cell.angle_gamma   90.00
#
_symmetry.space_group_name_H-M   'P 1'
#
loop_
_entity.id
_entity.type
_entity.pdbx_description
1 polymer ?
#
loop_
_entity_poly.entity_id
_entity_poly.type
_entity_poly.pdbx_seq_one_letter_code
_entity_poly.pdbx_strand_id
1 'polypeptide(L)'
;MSIVIGVLSLLLTAAFLSAGGARLAGVEPLRSYAGHLGLSTQVNRAIGALELAAAAGLIVGFWFRPAALVASIGLVVLMVGTVLRHLRAKDPPAVAAPGASLGLLAVANAVLLGLA
;
A
#
# COMPACT_ATOMS: atom_id res chain seq x y z
N MET A 1 -2.07 -4.75 21.10
CA MET A 1 -2.68 -4.74 19.76
C MET A 1 -3.76 -5.81 19.74
N SER A 2 -4.98 -5.52 19.28
CA SER A 2 -6.04 -6.54 19.22
C SER A 2 -5.76 -7.57 18.12
N ILE A 3 -6.38 -8.75 18.20
CA ILE A 3 -6.22 -9.81 17.19
C ILE A 3 -6.60 -9.28 15.80
N VAL A 4 -7.70 -8.52 15.69
CA VAL A 4 -8.17 -7.93 14.43
C VAL A 4 -7.11 -7.00 13.81
N ILE A 5 -6.54 -6.08 14.60
CA ILE A 5 -5.49 -5.16 14.13
C ILE A 5 -4.24 -5.95 13.70
N GLY A 6 -3.88 -6.99 14.45
CA GLY A 6 -2.77 -7.89 14.13
C GLY A 6 -2.95 -8.56 12.76
N VAL A 7 -4.13 -9.14 12.52
CA VAL A 7 -4.47 -9.80 11.25
C VAL A 7 -4.45 -8.81 10.09
N LEU A 8 -5.08 -7.63 10.24
CA LEU A 8 -5.05 -6.59 9.21
C LEU A 8 -3.62 -6.14 8.90
N SER A 9 -2.80 -5.92 9.93
CA SER A 9 -1.41 -5.50 9.77
C SER A 9 -0.58 -6.56 9.05
N LEU A 10 -0.79 -7.86 9.33
CA LEU A 10 -0.12 -8.96 8.62
C LEU A 10 -0.53 -9.04 7.14
N LEU A 11 -1.82 -8.94 6.85
CA LEU A 11 -2.33 -8.98 5.48
C LEU A 11 -1.79 -7.82 4.65
N LEU A 12 -1.85 -6.60 5.19
CA LEU A 12 -1.28 -5.41 4.56
C LEU A 12 0.24 -5.55 4.37
N THR A 13 0.95 -6.05 5.38
CA THR A 13 2.40 -6.30 5.28
C THR A 13 2.71 -7.26 4.13
N ALA A 14 2.04 -8.41 4.04
CA ALA A 14 2.28 -9.38 2.98
C ALA A 14 1.98 -8.82 1.58
N ALA A 15 0.86 -8.10 1.44
CA ALA A 15 0.48 -7.46 0.18
C ALA A 15 1.48 -6.40 -0.27
N PHE A 16 1.92 -5.52 0.63
CA PHE A 16 2.82 -4.41 0.28
C PHE A 16 4.29 -4.80 0.24
N LEU A 17 4.70 -5.86 0.95
CA LEU A 17 6.03 -6.43 0.82
C LEU A 17 6.22 -7.04 -0.57
N SER A 18 5.22 -7.77 -1.07
CA SER A 18 5.25 -8.35 -2.42
C SER A 18 5.13 -7.28 -3.51
N ALA A 19 4.12 -6.40 -3.43
CA ALA A 19 3.93 -5.33 -4.41
C ALA A 19 5.11 -4.34 -4.43
N GLY A 20 5.55 -3.88 -3.26
CA GLY A 20 6.65 -2.94 -3.12
C GLY A 20 7.98 -3.52 -3.57
N GLY A 21 8.25 -4.78 -3.21
CA GLY A 21 9.42 -5.51 -3.69
C GLY A 21 9.45 -5.64 -5.20
N ALA A 22 8.32 -6.00 -5.83
CA ALA A 22 8.20 -6.10 -7.28
C ALA A 22 8.38 -4.73 -7.98
N ARG A 23 7.81 -3.65 -7.43
CA ARG A 23 8.01 -2.28 -7.95
C ARG A 23 9.47 -1.84 -7.85
N LEU A 24 10.11 -2.11 -6.72
CA LEU A 24 11.50 -1.72 -6.46
C LEU A 24 12.48 -2.48 -7.37
N ALA A 25 12.26 -3.79 -7.53
CA ALA A 25 13.00 -4.63 -8.47
C ALA A 25 12.74 -4.23 -9.94
N GLY A 26 11.63 -3.55 -10.21
CA GLY A 26 11.27 -3.04 -11.53
C GLY A 26 10.90 -4.16 -12.51
N VAL A 27 10.19 -5.18 -12.04
CA VAL A 27 9.73 -6.30 -12.90
C VAL A 27 8.86 -5.80 -14.05
N GLU A 28 8.99 -6.43 -15.22
CA GLU A 28 8.41 -5.95 -16.48
C GLU A 28 6.89 -5.69 -16.42
N PRO A 29 6.06 -6.56 -15.82
CA PRO A 29 4.62 -6.31 -15.75
C PRO A 29 4.26 -5.02 -14.98
N LEU A 30 4.95 -4.75 -13.87
CA LEU A 30 4.71 -3.55 -13.07
C LEU A 30 5.33 -2.31 -13.70
N ARG A 31 6.39 -2.47 -14.49
CA ARG A 31 7.03 -1.37 -15.23
C ARG A 31 6.13 -0.90 -16.38
N SER A 32 5.57 -1.83 -17.15
CA SER A 32 4.61 -1.53 -18.23
C SER A 32 3.32 -0.92 -17.67
N TYR A 33 2.83 -1.44 -16.55
CA TYR A 33 1.67 -0.87 -15.85
C TYR A 33 1.91 0.56 -15.37
N ALA A 34 3.08 0.83 -14.79
CA ALA A 34 3.47 2.18 -14.39
C ALA A 34 3.56 3.13 -15.59
N GLY A 35 4.06 2.66 -16.73
CA GLY A 35 4.09 3.40 -17.99
C GLY A 35 2.70 3.80 -18.48
N HIS A 36 1.72 2.88 -18.44
CA HIS A 36 0.32 3.16 -18.76
C HIS A 36 -0.27 4.28 -17.88
N LEU A 37 0.13 4.33 -16.61
CA LEU A 37 -0.28 5.36 -15.66
C LEU A 37 0.53 6.67 -15.75
N GLY A 38 1.41 6.81 -16.75
CA GLY A 38 2.24 8.00 -16.96
C GLY A 38 3.37 8.17 -15.94
N LEU A 39 3.80 7.07 -15.29
CA LEU A 39 4.84 7.11 -14.26
C LEU A 39 6.20 6.77 -14.85
N SER A 40 7.19 7.59 -14.50
CA SER A 40 8.59 7.24 -14.75
C SER A 40 8.99 6.03 -13.91
N THR A 41 9.99 5.28 -14.39
CA THR A 41 10.53 4.12 -13.67
C THR A 41 11.05 4.50 -12.28
N GLN A 42 11.64 5.69 -12.13
CA GLN A 42 12.12 6.19 -10.84
C GLN A 42 10.97 6.44 -9.86
N VAL A 43 9.88 7.06 -10.30
CA VAL A 43 8.69 7.27 -9.48
C VAL A 43 8.07 5.94 -9.06
N ASN A 44 7.99 4.97 -9.98
CA ASN A 44 7.45 3.65 -9.64
C ASN A 44 8.31 2.92 -8.60
N ARG A 45 9.64 3.00 -8.69
CA ARG A 45 10.56 2.43 -7.68
C ARG A 45 10.45 3.16 -6.35
N ALA A 46 10.30 4.48 -6.35
CA ALA A 46 10.10 5.27 -5.13
C ALA A 46 8.80 4.87 -4.42
N ILE A 47 7.71 4.65 -5.16
CA ILE A 47 6.47 4.10 -4.61
C ILE A 47 6.72 2.72 -3.98
N GLY A 48 7.45 1.85 -4.67
CA GLY A 48 7.83 0.55 -4.13
C GLY A 48 8.62 0.64 -2.82
N ALA A 49 9.58 1.56 -2.74
CA ALA A 49 10.33 1.80 -1.51
C ALA A 49 9.43 2.30 -0.37
N LEU A 50 8.45 3.16 -0.65
CA LEU A 50 7.47 3.62 0.34
C LEU A 50 6.53 2.50 0.80
N GLU A 51 6.09 1.63 -0.12
CA GLU A 51 5.29 0.44 0.22
C GLU A 51 6.09 -0.50 1.15
N LEU A 52 7.38 -0.71 0.87
CA LEU A 52 8.28 -1.50 1.73
C LEU A 52 8.53 -0.84 3.09
N ALA A 53 8.70 0.49 3.12
CA ALA A 53 8.86 1.22 4.37
C ALA A 53 7.60 1.14 5.24
N ALA A 54 6.42 1.21 4.63
CA ALA A 54 5.16 0.99 5.32
C ALA A 54 5.01 -0.46 5.82
N ALA A 55 5.38 -1.45 5.01
CA ALA A 55 5.40 -2.86 5.46
C ALA A 55 6.34 -3.05 6.67
N ALA A 56 7.52 -2.45 6.65
CA ALA A 56 8.43 -2.46 7.80
C ALA A 56 7.82 -1.76 9.02
N GLY A 57 7.15 -0.62 8.83
CA GLY A 57 6.46 0.10 9.90
C GLY A 57 5.30 -0.70 10.52
N LEU A 58 4.56 -1.47 9.72
CA LEU A 58 3.52 -2.39 10.21
C LEU A 58 4.12 -3.54 11.04
N ILE A 59 5.27 -4.08 10.66
CA ILE A 59 5.99 -5.10 11.42
C ILE A 59 6.48 -4.52 12.76
N VAL A 60 7.18 -3.38 12.74
CA VAL A 60 7.61 -2.69 13.97
C VAL A 60 6.42 -2.34 14.85
N GLY A 61 5.27 -2.09 14.22
CA GLY A 61 3.96 -1.87 14.83
C GLY A 61 3.52 -2.86 15.90
N PHE A 62 3.97 -4.12 15.81
CA PHE A 62 3.67 -5.15 16.83
C PHE A 62 4.29 -4.84 18.20
N TRP A 63 5.42 -4.12 18.22
CA TRP A 63 6.09 -3.67 19.44
C TRP A 63 5.85 -2.18 19.72
N PHE A 64 5.66 -1.37 18.67
CA PHE A 64 5.47 0.07 18.78
C PHE A 64 4.26 0.54 17.97
N ARG A 65 3.10 0.59 18.64
CA ARG A 65 1.79 0.91 18.02
C ARG A 65 1.79 2.18 17.15
N PRO A 66 2.46 3.30 17.52
CA PRO A 66 2.49 4.49 16.67
C PRO A 66 3.12 4.24 15.29
N ALA A 67 4.09 3.33 15.16
CA ALA A 67 4.65 2.97 13.86
C ALA A 67 3.62 2.29 12.96
N ALA A 68 2.79 1.38 13.49
CA ALA A 68 1.71 0.74 12.73
C ALA A 68 0.71 1.77 12.19
N LEU A 69 0.39 2.78 13.02
CA LEU A 69 -0.57 3.82 12.67
C LEU A 69 -0.05 4.68 11.52
N VAL A 70 1.17 5.20 11.65
CA VAL A 70 1.81 6.02 10.60
C VAL A 70 1.97 5.22 9.31
N ALA A 71 2.38 3.96 9.40
CA ALA A 71 2.49 3.07 8.25
C ALA A 71 1.14 2.86 7.55
N SER A 72 0.07 2.61 8.33
CA SER A 72 -1.29 2.42 7.78
C SER A 72 -1.76 3.69 7.07
N ILE A 73 -1.55 4.87 7.66
CA ILE A 73 -1.87 6.15 7.02
C ILE A 73 -1.08 6.35 5.73
N GLY A 74 0.22 6.03 5.72
CA GLY A 74 1.05 6.06 4.53
C GLY A 74 0.50 5.19 3.40
N LEU A 75 0.08 3.96 3.72
CA LEU A 75 -0.56 3.06 2.75
C LEU A 75 -1.87 3.65 2.20
N VAL A 76 -2.70 4.29 3.03
CA VAL A 76 -3.91 4.98 2.57
C VAL A 76 -3.56 6.04 1.53
N VAL A 77 -2.57 6.89 1.80
CA VAL A 77 -2.13 7.94 0.86
C VAL A 77 -1.65 7.33 -0.47
N LEU A 78 -0.84 6.28 -0.41
CA LEU A 78 -0.34 5.59 -1.61
C LEU A 78 -1.48 4.98 -2.43
N MET A 79 -2.46 4.33 -1.76
CA MET A 79 -3.59 3.70 -2.44
C MET A 79 -4.56 4.71 -3.04
N VAL A 80 -4.81 5.83 -2.35
CA VAL A 80 -5.58 6.95 -2.93
C VAL A 80 -4.91 7.46 -4.20
N GLY A 81 -3.59 7.70 -4.17
CA GLY A 81 -2.85 8.12 -5.36
C GLY A 81 -2.94 7.10 -6.52
N THR A 82 -2.92 5.81 -6.19
CA THR A 82 -3.02 4.72 -7.18
C THR A 82 -4.40 4.66 -7.82
N VAL A 83 -5.46 4.67 -7.00
CA VAL A 83 -6.85 4.67 -7.47
C VAL A 83 -7.16 5.91 -8.31
N LEU A 84 -6.72 7.09 -7.87
CA LEU A 84 -6.90 8.33 -8.64
C LEU A 84 -6.24 8.27 -10.02
N ARG A 85 -5.08 7.61 -10.14
CA ARG A 85 -4.41 7.42 -11.45
C ARG A 85 -5.20 6.48 -12.35
N HIS A 86 -5.74 5.38 -11.83
CA HIS A 86 -6.64 4.51 -12.60
C HIS A 86 -7.89 5.21 -13.09
N LEU A 87 -8.51 6.03 -12.23
CA LEU A 87 -9.67 6.83 -12.61
C LEU A 87 -9.33 7.84 -13.71
N ARG A 88 -8.16 8.48 -13.63
CA ARG A 88 -7.67 9.42 -14.67
C ARG A 88 -7.32 8.72 -15.98
N ALA A 89 -6.77 7.50 -15.91
CA ALA A 89 -6.49 6.65 -17.07
C ALA A 89 -7.76 6.03 -17.68
N LYS A 90 -8.93 6.22 -17.04
CA LYS A 90 -10.21 5.62 -17.42
C LYS A 90 -10.16 4.09 -17.50
N ASP A 91 -9.36 3.49 -16.61
CA ASP A 91 -9.26 2.03 -16.54
C ASP A 91 -10.58 1.42 -16.06
N PRO A 92 -10.88 0.17 -16.48
CA PRO A 92 -12.02 -0.57 -15.93
C PRO A 92 -11.93 -0.65 -14.40
N PRO A 93 -13.05 -0.57 -13.67
CA PRO A 93 -13.06 -0.64 -12.20
C PRO A 93 -12.35 -1.88 -11.64
N ALA A 94 -12.38 -2.99 -12.38
CA ALA A 94 -11.70 -4.23 -12.02
C ALA A 94 -10.17 -4.07 -11.86
N VAL A 95 -9.56 -3.12 -12.58
CA VAL A 95 -8.11 -2.83 -12.50
C VAL A 95 -7.78 -2.04 -11.24
N ALA A 96 -8.66 -1.11 -10.85
CA ALA A 96 -8.50 -0.31 -9.63
C ALA A 96 -8.89 -1.07 -8.36
N ALA A 97 -9.71 -2.12 -8.49
CA ALA A 97 -10.31 -2.83 -7.35
C ALA A 97 -9.30 -3.38 -6.33
N PRO A 98 -8.16 -4.00 -6.71
CA PRO A 98 -7.18 -4.47 -5.73
C PRO A 98 -6.54 -3.33 -4.93
N GLY A 99 -6.22 -2.21 -5.57
CA GLY A 99 -5.67 -1.04 -4.89
C GLY A 99 -6.70 -0.39 -3.96
N ALA A 100 -7.96 -0.32 -4.40
CA ALA A 100 -9.05 0.22 -3.59
C ALA A 100 -9.34 -0.65 -2.36
N SER A 101 -9.37 -1.99 -2.51
CA SER A 101 -9.63 -2.90 -1.39
C SER A 101 -8.51 -2.87 -0.36
N LEU A 102 -7.24 -2.88 -0.79
CA LEU A 102 -6.09 -2.71 0.11
C LEU A 102 -6.11 -1.34 0.80
N GLY A 103 -6.52 -0.29 0.09
CA GLY A 103 -6.72 1.05 0.66
C GLY A 103 -7.77 1.05 1.77
N LEU A 104 -8.91 0.38 1.57
CA LEU A 104 -9.95 0.25 2.59
C LEU A 104 -9.47 -0.53 3.82
N LEU A 105 -8.71 -1.61 3.62
CA LEU A 105 -8.10 -2.36 4.73
C LEU A 105 -7.09 -1.49 5.51
N ALA A 106 -6.31 -0.65 4.82
CA ALA A 106 -5.39 0.29 5.45
C ALA A 106 -6.13 1.36 6.27
N VAL A 107 -7.25 1.89 5.76
CA VAL A 107 -8.13 2.81 6.52
C VAL A 107 -8.67 2.13 7.76
N ALA A 108 -9.22 0.91 7.63
CA ALA A 108 -9.75 0.16 8.75
C ALA A 108 -8.68 -0.09 9.83
N ASN A 109 -7.47 -0.48 9.42
CA ASN A 109 -6.36 -0.69 10.36
C ASN A 109 -5.96 0.61 11.08
N ALA A 110 -5.82 1.72 10.35
CA ALA A 110 -5.49 3.02 10.92
C ALA A 110 -6.54 3.51 11.92
N VAL A 111 -7.82 3.39 11.59
CA VAL A 111 -8.93 3.79 12.47
C VAL A 111 -8.93 2.93 13.74
N LEU A 112 -8.83 1.60 13.61
CA LEU A 112 -8.79 0.71 14.76
C LEU A 112 -7.56 0.95 15.65
N LEU A 113 -6.41 1.29 15.07
CA LEU A 113 -5.21 1.65 15.82
C LEU A 113 -5.36 2.99 16.57
N GLY A 114 -6.07 3.96 15.99
CA GLY A 114 -6.30 5.27 16.61
C GLY A 114 -7.35 5.27 17.72
N LEU A 115 -8.26 4.28 17.72
CA LEU A 115 -9.33 4.15 18.71
C LEU A 115 -8.96 3.27 19.91
N ALA A 116 -7.82 2.56 19.87
CA ALA A 116 -7.44 1.53 20.83
C ALA A 116 -6.16 1.84 21.60
#